data_AF-I7EEU5-F1
#
_entry.id   AF-I7EEU5-F1
#
_cell.length_a   1.000
_cell.length_b   1.000
_cell.length_c   1.000
_cell.angle_alpha   90.00
_cell.angle_beta   90.00
_cell.angle_gamma   90.00
#
_symmetry.space_group_name_H-M   'P 1'
#
loop_
_entity.id
_entity.type
_entity.pdbx_description
1 polymer ?
#
loop_
_entity_poly.entity_id
_entity_poly.type
_entity_poly.pdbx_seq_one_letter_code
_entity_poly.pdbx_strand_id
1 'polypeptide(L)'
;MTTRGAVVILSNMNATLLLNGRHILSDNAFVEMVVWRVPSPLSGSAHSFKYRLAFIVGGLCALRYDNEAGNGDHKHIGEKELPYRFTTPQDLLDDFWKDVDEWRS
;
A
#
# COMPACT_ATOMS: atom_id res chain seq x y z
N MET A 1 28.79 -5.96 -7.22
CA MET A 1 27.82 -5.84 -6.11
C MET A 1 26.51 -5.45 -6.78
N THR A 2 25.70 -6.44 -7.16
CA THR A 2 24.51 -6.25 -7.99
C THR A 2 23.38 -6.95 -7.26
N THR A 3 22.53 -6.15 -6.61
CA THR A 3 21.36 -6.63 -5.88
C THR A 3 20.42 -7.30 -6.87
N ARG A 4 20.17 -8.59 -6.63
CA ARG A 4 19.24 -9.43 -7.39
C ARG A 4 17.86 -8.78 -7.38
N GLY A 5 17.32 -8.53 -8.57
CA GLY A 5 15.90 -8.27 -8.74
C GLY A 5 15.13 -9.46 -8.17
N ALA A 6 14.39 -9.22 -7.09
CA ALA A 6 13.48 -10.20 -6.53
C ALA A 6 12.40 -10.49 -7.58
N VAL A 7 12.45 -11.71 -8.10
CA VAL A 7 11.42 -12.31 -8.92
C VAL A 7 10.12 -12.24 -8.14
N VAL A 8 9.18 -11.38 -8.58
CA VAL A 8 7.80 -11.45 -8.09
C VAL A 8 7.24 -12.75 -8.67
N ILE A 9 7.30 -13.82 -7.88
CA ILE A 9 6.52 -15.03 -8.13
C ILE A 9 5.06 -14.59 -8.00
N LEU A 10 4.47 -14.15 -9.10
CA LEU A 10 3.02 -14.11 -9.30
C LEU A 10 2.58 -15.57 -9.41
N SER A 11 2.57 -16.28 -8.29
CA SER A 11 1.76 -17.48 -8.16
C SER A 11 0.35 -17.04 -8.55
N ASN A 12 -0.24 -17.73 -9.52
CA ASN A 12 -1.56 -17.50 -10.09
C ASN A 12 -2.64 -17.47 -8.99
N MET A 13 -2.74 -16.35 -8.26
CA MET A 13 -3.65 -16.16 -7.13
C MET A 13 -4.96 -15.62 -7.69
N ASN A 14 -6.05 -16.35 -7.45
CA ASN A 14 -7.43 -15.87 -7.63
C ASN A 14 -7.70 -14.71 -6.65
N ALA A 15 -7.12 -13.54 -6.93
CA ALA A 15 -7.29 -12.33 -6.14
C ALA A 15 -8.55 -11.59 -6.62
N THR A 16 -9.46 -11.31 -5.70
CA THR A 16 -10.63 -10.48 -5.99
C THR A 16 -10.26 -9.03 -5.76
N LEU A 17 -10.32 -8.21 -6.81
CA LEU A 17 -10.16 -6.76 -6.70
C LEU A 17 -11.34 -6.18 -5.91
N LEU A 18 -11.06 -5.46 -4.83
CA LEU A 18 -12.07 -4.82 -3.99
C LEU A 18 -12.12 -3.31 -4.20
N LEU A 19 -10.95 -2.68 -4.38
CA LEU A 19 -10.81 -1.25 -4.63
C LEU A 19 -9.72 -1.05 -5.68
N ASN A 20 -10.00 -0.21 -6.67
CA ASN A 20 -9.01 0.36 -7.57
C ASN A 20 -9.47 1.77 -7.92
N GLY A 21 -8.82 2.76 -7.33
CA GLY A 21 -9.22 4.15 -7.44
C GLY A 21 -8.02 5.07 -7.52
N ARG A 22 -8.18 6.14 -8.29
CA ARG A 22 -7.26 7.28 -8.30
C ARG A 22 -8.04 8.54 -7.96
N HIS A 23 -7.55 9.33 -7.01
CA HIS A 23 -8.13 10.60 -6.59
C HIS A 23 -7.14 11.72 -6.90
N ILE A 24 -7.50 12.61 -7.83
CA ILE A 24 -6.69 13.80 -8.12
C ILE A 24 -6.98 14.84 -7.05
N LEU A 25 -5.94 15.32 -6.36
CA LEU A 25 -6.04 16.27 -5.26
C LEU A 25 -5.62 17.69 -5.69
N SER A 26 -4.72 17.81 -6.67
CA SER A 26 -4.28 19.05 -7.31
C SER A 26 -3.58 18.74 -8.64
N ASP A 27 -3.12 19.77 -9.36
CA ASP A 27 -2.34 19.63 -10.60
C ASP A 27 -1.06 18.80 -10.42
N ASN A 28 -0.49 18.76 -9.21
CA ASN A 28 0.75 18.07 -8.91
C ASN A 28 0.60 16.94 -7.87
N ALA A 29 -0.61 16.62 -7.42
CA ALA A 29 -0.81 15.65 -6.35
C ALA A 29 -2.02 14.74 -6.59
N PHE A 30 -1.83 13.44 -6.35
CA PHE A 30 -2.90 12.44 -6.45
C PHE A 30 -2.67 11.26 -5.51
N VAL A 31 -3.76 10.57 -5.19
CA VAL A 31 -3.77 9.32 -4.44
C VAL A 31 -4.12 8.18 -5.40
N GLU A 32 -3.43 7.05 -5.27
CA GLU A 32 -3.82 5.77 -5.87
C GLU A 32 -4.04 4.74 -4.78
N MET A 33 -5.15 4.00 -4.86
CA MET A 33 -5.50 2.98 -3.88
C MET A 33 -5.93 1.73 -4.61
N VAL A 34 -5.23 0.63 -4.32
CA VAL A 34 -5.62 -0.69 -4.81
C VAL A 34 -5.64 -1.67 -3.65
N VAL A 35 -6.75 -2.38 -3.50
CA VAL A 35 -6.96 -3.39 -2.47
C VAL A 35 -7.53 -4.64 -3.11
N TRP A 36 -6.93 -5.78 -2.79
CA TRP A 36 -7.35 -7.10 -3.21
C TRP A 36 -7.66 -7.98 -2.01
N ARG A 37 -8.67 -8.83 -2.12
CA ARG A 37 -8.81 -10.02 -1.28
C ARG A 37 -8.07 -11.17 -1.95
N VAL A 38 -7.18 -11.81 -1.20
CA VAL A 38 -6.41 -12.97 -1.64
C VAL A 38 -6.98 -14.26 -1.04
N PRO A 39 -6.81 -15.43 -1.68
CA PRO A 39 -7.34 -16.70 -1.15
C PRO A 39 -6.67 -17.15 0.15
N SER A 40 -5.42 -16.74 0.38
CA SER A 40 -4.65 -17.02 1.59
C SER A 40 -3.84 -15.79 2.00
N PRO A 41 -3.56 -15.60 3.30
CA PRO A 41 -2.70 -14.52 3.77
C PRO A 41 -1.32 -14.55 3.09
N LEU A 42 -0.75 -13.37 2.85
CA LEU A 42 0.64 -13.24 2.39
C LEU A 42 1.59 -13.61 3.53
N SER A 43 2.76 -14.16 3.21
CA SER A 43 3.79 -14.38 4.22
C SER A 43 4.13 -13.05 4.91
N GLY A 44 4.05 -12.99 6.24
CA GLY A 44 4.25 -11.77 7.01
C GLY A 44 2.98 -10.98 7.35
N SER A 45 1.83 -11.30 6.72
CA SER A 45 0.53 -10.71 7.07
C SER A 45 -0.39 -11.77 7.68
N ALA A 46 -1.17 -11.38 8.70
CA ALA A 46 -2.11 -12.27 9.39
C ALA A 46 -3.51 -12.29 8.76
N HIS A 47 -3.70 -11.64 7.60
CA HIS A 47 -4.98 -11.43 6.95
C HIS A 47 -4.92 -11.68 5.44
N SER A 48 -6.08 -11.93 4.85
CA SER A 48 -6.24 -12.27 3.42
C SER A 48 -6.45 -11.04 2.54
N PHE A 49 -5.72 -9.95 2.80
CA PHE A 49 -5.77 -8.74 1.97
C PHE A 49 -4.38 -8.38 1.48
N LYS A 50 -4.31 -7.99 0.21
CA LYS A 50 -3.14 -7.33 -0.36
C LYS A 50 -3.53 -5.89 -0.67
N TYR A 51 -2.65 -4.94 -0.43
CA TYR A 51 -2.94 -3.54 -0.75
C TYR A 51 -1.71 -2.78 -1.19
N ARG A 52 -1.98 -1.69 -1.91
CA ARG A 52 -1.03 -0.65 -2.28
C ARG A 52 -1.80 0.67 -2.32
N LEU A 53 -1.58 1.51 -1.32
CA LEU A 53 -2.06 2.90 -1.30
C LEU A 53 -0.84 3.81 -1.41
N ALA A 54 -0.90 4.79 -2.31
CA ALA A 54 0.20 5.69 -2.57
C ALA A 54 -0.33 7.12 -2.71
N PHE A 55 0.32 8.05 -2.02
CA PHE A 55 0.11 9.48 -2.21
C PHE A 55 1.33 10.04 -2.93
N ILE A 56 1.09 10.59 -4.13
CA ILE A 56 2.12 11.10 -5.02
C ILE A 56 2.03 12.62 -5.08
N VAL A 57 3.16 13.30 -4.88
CA VAL A 57 3.28 14.77 -5.01
C VAL A 57 4.50 15.09 -5.86
N GLY A 58 4.32 15.87 -6.92
CA GLY A 58 5.40 16.23 -7.85
C GLY A 58 6.08 15.02 -8.50
N GLY A 59 5.35 13.90 -8.64
CA GLY A 59 5.89 12.63 -9.16
C GLY A 59 6.65 11.79 -8.12
N LEU A 60 6.76 12.23 -6.88
CA LEU A 60 7.41 11.49 -5.79
C LEU A 60 6.36 10.84 -4.87
N CYS A 61 6.65 9.63 -4.40
CA CYS A 61 5.82 8.93 -3.43
C CYS A 61 6.05 9.52 -2.04
N ALA A 62 5.14 10.41 -1.61
CA ALA A 62 5.22 11.06 -0.31
C ALA A 62 4.82 10.10 0.82
N LEU A 63 3.76 9.32 0.60
CA LEU A 63 3.28 8.29 1.52
C LEU A 63 2.97 7.00 0.75
N ARG A 64 3.27 5.85 1.36
CA ARG A 64 2.85 4.54 0.83
C ARG A 64 2.40 3.63 1.96
N TYR A 65 1.34 2.89 1.75
CA TYR A 65 0.95 1.76 2.58
C TYR A 65 0.89 0.53 1.69
N ASP A 66 1.63 -0.50 2.02
CA ASP A 66 1.61 -1.76 1.29
C ASP A 66 1.98 -2.95 2.17
N ASN A 67 1.67 -4.13 1.67
CA ASN A 67 2.15 -5.37 2.24
C ASN A 67 2.81 -6.24 1.18
N GLU A 68 4.07 -6.60 1.45
CA GLU A 68 4.87 -7.48 0.61
C GLU A 68 5.11 -8.81 1.32
N ALA A 69 5.10 -9.90 0.53
CA ALA A 69 5.36 -11.22 1.07
C ALA A 69 6.79 -11.27 1.66
N GLY A 70 6.89 -11.56 2.95
CA GLY A 70 8.13 -11.61 3.70
C GLY A 70 8.31 -10.45 4.68
N ASN A 71 7.76 -9.27 4.38
CA ASN A 71 7.90 -8.08 5.22
C ASN A 71 6.64 -7.79 6.04
N GLY A 72 5.47 -8.23 5.56
CA GLY A 72 4.20 -7.93 6.18
C GLY A 72 3.76 -6.48 5.93
N ASP A 73 2.90 -6.00 6.81
CA ASP A 73 2.22 -4.72 6.72
C ASP A 73 3.13 -3.56 7.17
N HIS A 74 3.33 -2.59 6.29
CA HIS A 74 4.19 -1.44 6.58
C HIS A 74 3.75 -0.18 5.82
N LYS A 75 4.24 0.97 6.29
CA LYS A 75 4.06 2.26 5.65
C LYS A 75 5.39 2.95 5.41
N HIS A 76 5.44 3.75 4.35
CA HIS A 76 6.54 4.61 3.98
C HIS A 76 6.10 6.06 4.14
N ILE A 77 6.88 6.85 4.87
CA ILE A 77 6.73 8.30 4.98
C ILE A 77 8.02 8.93 4.46
N GLY A 78 7.99 9.42 3.22
CA GLY A 78 9.21 9.72 2.46
C GLY A 78 10.10 8.47 2.36
N GLU A 79 11.32 8.54 2.89
CA GLU A 79 12.28 7.43 2.89
C GLU A 79 12.19 6.52 4.13
N LYS A 80 11.31 6.84 5.09
CA LYS A 80 11.20 6.09 6.35
C LYS A 80 10.17 4.99 6.22
N GLU A 81 10.62 3.75 6.40
CA GLU A 81 9.75 2.58 6.54
C GLU A 81 9.38 2.35 8.01
N LEU A 82 8.10 2.12 8.28
CA LEU A 82 7.55 1.88 9.61
C LEU A 82 6.59 0.68 9.56
N PRO A 83 6.59 -0.22 10.57
CA PRO A 83 5.61 -1.27 10.64
C PRO A 83 4.19 -0.69 10.76
N TYR A 84 3.23 -1.31 10.08
CA TYR A 84 1.83 -0.94 10.14
C TYR A 84 1.01 -2.11 10.71
N ARG A 85 0.10 -1.83 11.65
CA ARG A 85 -0.73 -2.86 12.27
C ARG A 85 -2.09 -2.89 11.58
N PHE A 86 -2.21 -3.73 10.56
CA PHE A 86 -3.49 -3.93 9.89
C PHE A 86 -4.56 -4.49 10.84
N THR A 87 -5.76 -3.92 10.78
CA THR A 87 -6.97 -4.40 11.48
C THR A 87 -8.08 -4.74 10.49
N THR A 88 -8.56 -3.74 9.75
CA THR A 88 -9.61 -3.89 8.74
C THR A 88 -9.30 -3.07 7.49
N PRO A 89 -9.90 -3.39 6.33
CA PRO A 89 -9.76 -2.55 5.14
C PRO A 89 -10.28 -1.12 5.34
N GLN A 90 -11.27 -0.91 6.21
CA GLN A 90 -11.79 0.43 6.49
C GLN A 90 -10.77 1.24 7.29
N ASP A 91 -10.22 0.66 8.37
CA ASP A 91 -9.18 1.32 9.17
C ASP A 91 -7.93 1.64 8.34
N LEU A 92 -7.56 0.75 7.41
CA LEU A 92 -6.47 1.00 6.46
C LEU A 92 -6.71 2.25 5.60
N LEU A 93 -7.94 2.44 5.11
CA LEU A 93 -8.30 3.62 4.31
C LEU A 93 -8.34 4.88 5.19
N ASP A 94 -8.91 4.79 6.38
CA ASP A 94 -9.05 5.90 7.31
C ASP A 94 -7.67 6.39 7.80
N ASP A 95 -6.78 5.46 8.17
CA ASP A 95 -5.41 5.76 8.56
C ASP A 95 -4.62 6.39 7.41
N PHE A 96 -4.78 5.86 6.19
CA PHE A 96 -4.08 6.41 5.02
C PHE A 96 -4.54 7.82 4.68
N TRP A 97 -5.84 8.08 4.67
CA TRP A 97 -6.38 9.42 4.41
C TRP A 97 -6.00 10.42 5.51
N LYS A 98 -5.97 9.98 6.76
CA LYS A 98 -5.47 10.80 7.87
C LYS A 98 -4.03 11.23 7.64
N ASP A 99 -3.12 10.30 7.29
CA ASP A 99 -1.72 10.65 7.01
C ASP A 99 -1.61 11.58 5.79
N VAL A 100 -2.46 11.41 4.75
CA VAL A 100 -2.52 12.32 3.59
C VAL A 100 -2.95 13.73 3.99
N ASP A 101 -3.98 13.85 4.82
CA ASP A 101 -4.48 15.15 5.29
C ASP A 101 -3.49 15.83 6.24
N GLU A 102 -2.81 15.07 7.10
CA GLU A 102 -1.72 15.56 7.94
C GLU A 102 -0.54 16.05 7.12
N TRP A 103 -0.19 15.38 6.02
CA TRP A 103 0.90 15.82 5.13
C TRP A 103 0.56 17.13 4.40
N ARG A 104 -0.71 17.33 4.04
CA ARG A 104 -1.20 18.47 3.25
C ARG A 104 -1.50 19.72 4.08
N SER A 105 -1.54 19.59 5.40
CA SER A 105 -1.79 20.69 6.35
C SER A 105 -0.56 21.56 6.55
#